data_AF-A0AB36FP48-F1
#
_entry.id   AF-A0AB36FP48-F1
#
_cell.length_a   1.000
_cell.length_b   1.000
_cell.length_c   1.000
_cell.angle_alpha   90.00
_cell.angle_beta   90.00
_cell.angle_gamma   90.00
#
_symmetry.space_group_name_H-M   'P 1'
#
loop_
_entity.id
_entity.type
_entity.pdbx_description
1 polymer ?
#
loop_
_entity_poly.entity_id
_entity_poly.type
_entity_poly.pdbx_seq_one_letter_code
_entity_poly.pdbx_strand_id
1 'polypeptide(L)'
;MSTSVLSSLKVIARPKIEPKPPVIGKRLKLIERLEQQKEMAQCLIDNKRFEAFKEKKVKNPETGEITTQRRPTTVRPWYYNSDEYYYLEIKVGNKPIEIQKGKPAIYVGDKAKLPEIIDTVIQAIEKGELDSALLKPAVPKKTGAKS
;
A
#
# COMPACT_ATOMS: atom_id res chain seq x y z
N MET A 1 -15.77 31.24 52.20
CA MET A 1 -16.05 30.09 51.32
C MET A 1 -15.47 30.40 49.94
N SER A 2 -14.28 29.88 49.61
CA SER A 2 -13.67 30.15 48.29
C SER A 2 -14.43 29.35 47.22
N THR A 3 -15.12 30.05 46.33
CA THR A 3 -15.75 29.43 45.16
C THR A 3 -14.66 28.96 44.22
N SER A 4 -14.40 27.65 44.22
CA SER A 4 -13.41 27.04 43.36
C SER A 4 -13.78 27.29 41.89
N VAL A 5 -12.87 27.89 41.13
CA VAL A 5 -13.03 28.27 39.70
C VAL A 5 -13.41 27.07 38.83
N LEU A 6 -13.05 25.86 39.27
CA LEU A 6 -13.30 24.60 38.58
C LEU A 6 -14.77 24.14 38.64
N SER A 7 -15.58 24.71 39.54
CA SER A 7 -16.99 24.32 39.70
C SER A 7 -17.90 24.77 38.55
N SER A 8 -17.44 25.67 37.68
CA SER A 8 -18.18 26.14 36.50
C SER A 8 -18.00 25.23 35.27
N LEU A 9 -17.06 24.28 35.33
CA LEU A 9 -16.72 23.43 34.20
C LEU A 9 -17.55 22.15 34.24
N LYS A 10 -18.20 21.84 33.12
CA LYS A 10 -18.90 20.56 32.92
C LYS A 10 -17.86 19.46 32.67
N VAL A 11 -17.45 18.80 33.75
CA VAL A 11 -16.53 17.66 33.68
C VAL A 11 -17.28 16.45 33.12
N ILE A 12 -16.91 16.05 31.90
CA ILE A 12 -17.38 14.82 31.27
C ILE A 12 -16.22 13.83 31.16
N ALA A 13 -16.51 12.53 31.24
CA ALA A 13 -15.53 11.50 30.89
C ALA A 13 -15.04 11.72 29.46
N ARG A 14 -13.74 11.46 29.20
CA ARG A 14 -13.13 11.62 27.88
C ARG A 14 -14.00 10.90 26.83
N PRO A 15 -14.58 11.62 25.85
CA PRO A 15 -15.38 10.97 24.82
C PRO A 15 -14.52 9.96 24.07
N LYS A 16 -15.11 8.80 23.77
CA LYS A 16 -14.46 7.74 23.01
C LYS A 16 -14.34 8.23 21.56
N ILE A 17 -13.24 8.91 21.25
CA ILE A 17 -12.91 9.29 19.88
C ILE A 17 -12.50 7.99 19.18
N GLU A 18 -13.40 7.44 18.38
CA GLU A 18 -13.04 6.31 17.53
C GLU A 18 -11.91 6.75 16.61
N PRO A 19 -10.80 6.01 16.55
CA PRO A 19 -9.72 6.35 15.64
C PRO A 19 -10.28 6.33 14.22
N LYS A 20 -10.22 7.48 13.53
CA LYS A 20 -10.56 7.56 12.11
C LYS A 20 -9.89 6.38 11.40
N PRO A 21 -10.63 5.60 10.60
CA PRO A 21 -10.09 4.38 10.07
C PRO A 21 -8.89 4.73 9.17
N PRO A 22 -7.73 4.06 9.32
CA PRO A 22 -6.46 4.45 8.68
C PRO A 22 -6.42 4.19 7.16
N VAL A 23 -7.59 4.22 6.52
CA VAL A 23 -7.83 3.83 5.12
C VAL A 23 -7.15 4.79 4.16
N ILE A 24 -7.26 6.10 4.40
CA ILE A 24 -6.66 7.12 3.52
C ILE A 24 -5.14 6.93 3.45
N GLY A 25 -4.48 6.72 4.59
CA GLY A 25 -3.04 6.47 4.62
C GLY A 25 -2.63 5.15 3.96
N LYS A 26 -3.46 4.11 4.04
CA LYS A 26 -3.25 2.85 3.31
C LYS A 26 -3.46 3.02 1.81
N ARG A 27 -4.46 3.81 1.41
CA ARG A 27 -4.81 4.13 0.02
C ARG A 27 -3.65 4.84 -0.66
N LEU A 28 -3.16 5.92 -0.07
CA LEU A 28 -2.03 6.70 -0.61
C LEU A 28 -0.77 5.82 -0.77
N LYS A 29 -0.46 4.98 0.22
CA LYS A 29 0.68 4.04 0.14
C LYS A 29 0.49 2.97 -0.94
N LEU A 30 -0.75 2.54 -1.20
CA LEU A 30 -1.02 1.57 -2.25
C LEU A 30 -0.89 2.22 -3.63
N ILE A 31 -1.39 3.45 -3.80
CA ILE A 31 -1.24 4.25 -5.01
C ILE A 31 0.24 4.47 -5.32
N GLU A 32 1.03 4.95 -4.37
CA GLU A 32 2.49 5.17 -4.54
C GLU A 32 3.21 3.88 -5.00
N ARG A 33 2.81 2.72 -4.47
CA ARG A 33 3.37 1.43 -4.90
C ARG A 33 2.93 1.06 -6.31
N LEU A 34 1.67 1.30 -6.68
CA LEU A 34 1.16 1.02 -8.02
C LEU A 34 1.80 1.94 -9.06
N GLU A 35 2.04 3.21 -8.74
CA GLU A 35 2.80 4.13 -9.59
C GLU A 35 4.22 3.59 -9.85
N GLN A 36 4.91 3.10 -8.82
CA GLN A 36 6.21 2.42 -9.01
C GLN A 36 6.11 1.17 -9.91
N GLN A 37 5.02 0.40 -9.80
CA GLN A 37 4.79 -0.75 -10.69
C GLN A 37 4.54 -0.31 -12.13
N LYS A 38 3.84 0.82 -12.33
CA LYS A 38 3.59 1.42 -13.64
C LYS A 38 4.89 1.86 -14.30
N GLU A 39 5.74 2.60 -13.58
CA GLU A 39 7.07 3.01 -14.09
C GLU A 39 7.92 1.78 -14.47
N MET A 40 7.91 0.75 -13.63
CA MET A 40 8.63 -0.49 -13.91
C MET A 40 8.05 -1.21 -15.14
N ALA A 41 6.73 -1.23 -15.32
CA ALA A 41 6.08 -1.77 -16.51
C ALA A 41 6.46 -0.97 -17.77
N GLN A 42 6.57 0.36 -17.67
CA GLN A 42 7.05 1.20 -18.75
C GLN A 42 8.51 0.88 -19.13
N CYS A 43 9.39 0.72 -18.14
CA CYS A 43 10.76 0.29 -18.38
C CYS A 43 10.84 -1.10 -19.01
N LEU A 44 9.96 -2.03 -18.61
CA LEU A 44 9.86 -3.36 -19.24
C LEU A 44 9.48 -3.26 -20.72
N ILE A 45 8.54 -2.36 -21.07
CA ILE A 45 8.12 -2.13 -22.47
C ILE A 45 9.28 -1.51 -23.27
N ASP A 46 9.98 -0.54 -22.69
CA ASP A 46 11.16 0.12 -23.26
C ASP A 46 12.41 -0.78 -23.35
N ASN A 47 12.36 -2.02 -22.82
CA ASN A 47 13.51 -2.91 -22.62
C ASN A 47 14.66 -2.26 -21.82
N LYS A 48 14.33 -1.38 -20.87
CA LYS A 48 15.28 -0.74 -19.97
C LYS A 48 15.27 -1.41 -18.60
N ARG A 49 16.42 -1.40 -17.92
CA ARG A 49 16.51 -1.86 -16.52
C ARG A 49 15.83 -0.84 -15.62
N PHE A 50 14.85 -1.29 -14.83
CA PHE A 50 14.24 -0.45 -13.81
C PHE A 50 15.15 -0.36 -12.57
N GLU A 51 15.54 0.86 -12.20
CA GLU A 51 16.30 1.15 -10.99
C GLU A 51 15.47 2.06 -10.08
N ALA A 52 14.91 1.51 -9.00
CA ALA A 52 14.22 2.30 -8.00
C ALA A 52 15.22 2.74 -6.91
N PHE A 53 15.14 4.01 -6.52
CA PHE A 53 15.91 4.56 -5.41
C PHE A 53 14.96 4.92 -4.28
N LYS A 54 15.33 4.55 -3.05
CA LYS A 54 14.60 4.96 -1.85
C LYS A 54 15.48 5.85 -0.99
N GLU A 55 14.94 7.00 -0.61
CA GLU A 55 15.59 7.89 0.34
C GLU A 55 15.49 7.32 1.75
N LYS A 56 16.65 7.11 2.38
CA LYS A 56 16.74 6.64 3.76
C LYS A 56 17.51 7.66 4.58
N LYS A 57 16.90 8.14 5.65
CA LYS A 57 17.58 8.91 6.69
C LYS A 57 18.53 7.95 7.43
N VAL A 58 19.82 8.19 7.30
CA VAL A 58 20.87 7.43 7.98
C VAL A 58 21.48 8.35 9.02
N LYS A 59 21.53 7.89 10.27
CA LYS A 59 22.23 8.60 11.34
C LYS A 59 23.71 8.23 11.25
N ASN A 60 24.57 9.22 11.12
CA ASN A 60 26.01 9.01 11.20
C ASN A 60 26.38 8.62 12.64
N PRO A 61 27.05 7.47 12.84
CA PRO A 61 27.38 6.99 14.18
C PRO A 61 28.43 7.86 14.88
N GLU A 62 29.28 8.58 14.14
CA GLU A 62 30.33 9.45 14.69
C GLU A 62 29.86 10.89 14.96
N THR A 63 29.10 11.50 14.04
CA THR A 63 28.69 12.91 14.16
C THR A 63 27.28 13.11 14.71
N GLY A 64 26.46 12.05 14.78
CA GLY A 64 25.07 12.12 15.20
C GLY A 64 24.13 12.80 14.19
N GLU A 65 24.65 13.35 13.10
CA GLU A 65 23.88 14.03 12.06
C GLU A 65 23.04 13.04 11.25
N ILE A 66 21.86 13.49 10.82
CA ILE A 66 20.94 12.71 9.99
C ILE A 66 21.12 13.15 8.54
N THR A 67 21.75 12.29 7.74
CA THR A 67 21.90 12.51 6.30
C THR A 67 20.88 11.67 5.53
N THR A 68 20.27 12.24 4.50
CA THR A 68 19.40 11.52 3.58
C THR A 68 20.26 10.88 2.49
N GLN A 69 20.38 9.55 2.49
CA GLN A 69 21.10 8.80 1.46
C GLN A 69 20.10 8.13 0.51
N ARG A 70 20.30 8.30 -0.80
CA ARG A 70 19.59 7.53 -1.83
C ARG A 70 20.19 6.13 -1.91
N ARG A 71 19.40 5.10 -1.63
CA ARG A 71 19.83 3.71 -1.75
C ARG A 71 19.05 3.00 -2.86
N PRO A 72 19.71 2.24 -3.75
CA PRO A 72 19.01 1.41 -4.70
C PRO A 72 18.14 0.39 -3.93
N THR A 73 16.90 0.25 -4.37
CA THR A 73 15.91 -0.68 -3.81
C THR A 73 15.41 -1.54 -4.96
N THR A 74 15.39 -2.86 -4.74
CA THR A 74 14.77 -3.78 -5.69
C THR A 74 13.28 -3.83 -5.42
N VAL A 75 12.50 -3.32 -6.37
CA VAL A 75 11.04 -3.48 -6.37
C VAL A 75 10.72 -4.78 -7.08
N ARG A 76 9.92 -5.64 -6.43
CA ARG A 76 9.46 -6.87 -7.07
C ARG A 76 8.24 -6.56 -7.95
N PRO A 77 8.18 -7.09 -9.18
CA PRO A 77 7.01 -6.97 -10.03
C PRO A 77 5.81 -7.64 -9.40
N TRP A 78 4.68 -6.95 -9.48
CA TRP A 78 3.36 -7.44 -9.08
C TRP A 78 2.63 -8.10 -10.24
N TYR A 79 3.21 -8.01 -11.44
CA TYR A 79 2.75 -8.68 -12.62
C TYR A 79 3.69 -9.84 -12.99
N TYR A 80 3.16 -10.82 -13.70
CA TYR A 80 3.89 -11.96 -14.20
C TYR A 80 3.29 -12.42 -15.52
N ASN A 81 4.08 -13.12 -16.33
CA ASN A 81 3.61 -13.77 -17.54
C ASN A 81 3.26 -15.24 -17.22
N SER A 82 2.12 -15.72 -17.69
CA SER A 82 1.74 -17.14 -17.71
C SER A 82 1.08 -17.42 -19.05
N ASP A 83 1.52 -18.48 -19.74
CA ASP A 83 0.86 -18.99 -20.95
C ASP A 83 0.55 -17.88 -21.98
N GLU A 84 1.58 -17.11 -22.33
CA GLU A 84 1.58 -15.95 -23.25
C GLU A 84 0.94 -14.66 -22.74
N TYR A 85 0.17 -14.71 -21.65
CA TYR A 85 -0.54 -13.54 -21.12
C TYR A 85 0.07 -12.99 -19.83
N TYR A 86 -0.06 -11.68 -19.66
CA TYR A 86 0.30 -11.00 -18.43
C TYR A 86 -0.88 -10.94 -17.46
N TYR A 87 -0.56 -11.13 -16.20
CA TYR A 87 -1.47 -11.03 -15.07
C TYR A 87 -0.91 -10.04 -14.04
N LEU A 88 -1.80 -9.31 -13.36
CA LEU A 88 -1.46 -8.35 -12.31
C LEU A 88 -2.10 -8.74 -10.98
N GLU A 89 -1.30 -8.84 -9.91
CA GLU A 89 -1.77 -9.06 -8.54
C GLU A 89 -1.53 -7.83 -7.67
N ILE A 90 -2.60 -7.19 -7.19
CA ILE A 90 -2.48 -6.05 -6.28
C ILE A 90 -2.13 -6.54 -4.88
N LYS A 91 -1.05 -6.04 -4.27
CA LYS A 91 -0.57 -6.49 -2.95
C LYS A 91 -0.62 -5.39 -1.90
N VAL A 92 -1.21 -5.69 -0.75
CA VAL A 92 -1.09 -4.85 0.46
C VAL A 92 -0.12 -5.50 1.42
N GLY A 93 1.02 -4.83 1.64
CA GLY A 93 2.13 -5.43 2.36
C GLY A 93 2.68 -6.62 1.57
N ASN A 94 2.54 -7.83 2.13
CA ASN A 94 2.96 -9.09 1.51
C ASN A 94 1.80 -9.98 1.05
N LYS A 95 0.55 -9.51 1.12
CA LYS A 95 -0.64 -10.31 0.77
C LYS A 95 -1.33 -9.77 -0.49
N PRO A 96 -1.67 -10.62 -1.48
CA PRO A 96 -2.52 -10.22 -2.59
C PRO A 96 -3.93 -9.90 -2.10
N ILE A 97 -4.54 -8.90 -2.71
CA ILE A 97 -5.92 -8.51 -2.45
C ILE A 97 -6.83 -9.25 -3.44
N GLU A 98 -7.93 -9.78 -2.94
CA GLU A 98 -9.01 -10.29 -3.77
C GLU A 98 -9.88 -9.12 -4.24
N ILE A 99 -9.87 -8.85 -5.55
CA ILE A 99 -10.76 -7.86 -6.19
C ILE A 99 -12.17 -8.44 -6.26
N GLN A 100 -12.25 -9.73 -6.62
CA GLN A 100 -13.46 -10.54 -6.52
C GLN A 100 -13.16 -11.75 -5.64
N LYS A 101 -14.19 -12.30 -4.99
CA LYS A 101 -14.07 -13.45 -4.09
C LYS A 101 -13.34 -14.61 -4.80
N GLY A 102 -12.16 -14.98 -4.28
CA GLY A 102 -11.33 -16.04 -4.84
C GLY A 102 -10.56 -15.71 -6.13
N LYS A 103 -10.58 -14.45 -6.59
CA LYS A 103 -9.87 -13.99 -7.79
C LYS A 103 -8.94 -12.81 -7.46
N PRO A 104 -7.67 -13.08 -7.11
CA PRO A 104 -6.69 -12.04 -6.78
C PRO A 104 -5.93 -11.46 -7.98
N ALA A 105 -5.98 -12.12 -9.14
CA ALA A 105 -5.26 -11.73 -10.35
C ALA A 105 -6.17 -11.04 -11.37
N ILE A 106 -5.68 -9.96 -11.97
CA ILE A 106 -6.29 -9.26 -13.10
C ILE A 106 -5.63 -9.77 -14.37
N TYR A 107 -6.43 -10.18 -15.35
CA TYR A 107 -5.94 -10.48 -16.69
C TYR A 107 -5.64 -9.18 -17.43
N VAL A 108 -4.40 -9.04 -17.90
CA VAL A 108 -3.93 -7.85 -18.65
C VAL A 108 -3.86 -8.15 -20.15
N GLY A 109 -3.54 -9.40 -20.50
CA GLY A 109 -3.28 -9.80 -21.88
C GLY A 109 -1.85 -9.48 -22.26
N ASP A 110 -1.62 -8.41 -23.02
CA ASP A 110 -0.29 -8.03 -23.48
C ASP A 110 0.44 -7.13 -22.47
N LYS A 111 1.78 -7.20 -22.43
CA LYS A 111 2.63 -6.35 -21.58
C LYS A 111 2.41 -4.87 -21.83
N ALA A 112 2.07 -4.48 -23.06
CA ALA A 112 1.81 -3.09 -23.44
C ALA A 112 0.61 -2.49 -22.70
N LYS A 113 -0.34 -3.33 -22.25
CA LYS A 113 -1.53 -2.90 -21.51
C LYS A 113 -1.31 -2.81 -19.99
N LEU A 114 -0.15 -3.24 -19.49
CA LEU A 114 0.15 -3.19 -18.05
C LEU A 114 0.00 -1.77 -17.47
N PRO A 115 0.57 -0.70 -18.07
CA PRO A 115 0.47 0.64 -17.50
C PRO A 115 -0.98 1.15 -17.45
N GLU A 116 -1.77 0.86 -18.48
CA GLU A 116 -3.17 1.26 -18.61
C GLU A 116 -4.06 0.57 -17.56
N ILE A 117 -3.87 -0.73 -17.36
CA ILE A 117 -4.60 -1.47 -16.33
C ILE A 117 -4.20 -0.99 -14.93
N ILE A 118 -2.91 -0.70 -14.70
CA ILE A 118 -2.45 -0.16 -13.42
C ILE A 118 -3.09 1.22 -13.14
N ASP A 119 -3.19 2.10 -14.14
CA ASP A 119 -3.89 3.38 -14.01
C ASP A 119 -5.38 3.21 -13.66
N THR A 120 -6.04 2.27 -14.34
CA THR A 120 -7.45 1.94 -14.06
C THR A 120 -7.62 1.48 -12.61
N VAL A 121 -6.70 0.65 -12.10
CA VAL A 121 -6.69 0.21 -10.71
C VAL A 121 -6.43 1.36 -9.74
N ILE A 122 -5.51 2.28 -10.05
CA ILE A 122 -5.25 3.47 -9.24
C ILE A 122 -6.54 4.30 -9.12
N GLN A 123 -7.23 4.57 -10.23
CA GLN A 123 -8.50 5.31 -10.22
C GLN A 123 -9.58 4.63 -9.38
N ALA A 124 -9.71 3.29 -9.46
CA ALA A 124 -10.65 2.53 -8.63
C ALA A 124 -10.31 2.65 -7.14
N ILE A 125 -9.02 2.64 -6.79
CA ILE A 125 -8.54 2.83 -5.42
C ILE A 125 -8.79 4.27 -4.93
N GLU A 126 -8.56 5.27 -5.77
CA GLU A 126 -8.86 6.68 -5.47
C GLU A 126 -10.34 6.92 -5.18
N LYS A 127 -11.23 6.28 -5.95
CA LYS A 127 -12.68 6.27 -5.72
C LYS A 127 -13.11 5.47 -4.49
N GLY A 128 -12.19 4.70 -3.90
CA GLY A 128 -12.45 3.92 -2.68
C GLY A 128 -13.12 2.57 -2.92
N GLU A 129 -13.16 2.07 -4.17
CA GLU A 129 -13.78 0.79 -4.50
C GLU A 129 -13.09 -0.40 -3.82
N LEU A 130 -11.79 -0.26 -3.52
CA LEU A 130 -11.00 -1.27 -2.82
C LEU A 130 -10.88 -1.04 -1.30
N ASP A 131 -11.55 -0.02 -0.75
CA ASP A 131 -11.45 0.30 0.69
C ASP A 131 -11.93 -0.85 1.58
N SER A 132 -12.98 -1.56 1.17
CA SER A 132 -13.47 -2.73 1.89
C SER A 132 -12.41 -3.83 1.97
N ALA A 133 -11.58 -3.97 0.94
CA ALA A 133 -10.49 -4.94 0.92
C ALA A 133 -9.26 -4.46 1.72
N LEU A 134 -9.03 -3.14 1.80
CA LEU A 134 -8.00 -2.51 2.64
C LEU A 134 -8.32 -2.56 4.15
N LEU A 135 -9.61 -2.53 4.48
CA LEU A 135 -10.15 -2.58 5.83
C LEU A 135 -10.27 -4.01 6.37
N LYS A 136 -10.38 -5.03 5.50
CA LYS A 136 -10.38 -6.42 5.93
C LYS A 136 -9.12 -6.68 6.77
N PRO A 137 -9.24 -7.00 8.06
CA PRO A 137 -8.08 -7.38 8.86
C PRO A 137 -7.46 -8.60 8.19
N ALA A 138 -6.13 -8.64 8.18
CA ALA A 138 -5.38 -9.78 7.69
C ALA A 138 -5.96 -11.05 8.34
N VAL A 139 -6.71 -11.85 7.58
CA VAL A 139 -7.30 -13.08 8.09
C VAL A 139 -6.15 -13.89 8.71
N PRO A 140 -6.24 -14.27 10.00
CA PRO A 140 -5.22 -15.09 10.62
C PRO A 140 -5.11 -16.37 9.79
N LYS A 141 -3.88 -16.76 9.43
CA LYS A 141 -3.63 -18.05 8.80
C LYS A 141 -4.31 -19.10 9.69
N LYS A 142 -5.29 -19.83 9.17
CA LYS A 142 -5.71 -21.10 9.80
C LYS A 142 -4.44 -21.95 9.84
N THR A 143 -3.82 -22.03 11.01
CA THR A 143 -2.83 -23.05 11.32
C THR A 143 -3.53 -24.37 11.09
N GLY A 144 -3.21 -25.03 9.96
CA GLY A 144 -3.67 -26.39 9.71
C GLY A 144 -3.18 -27.25 10.85
N ALA A 145 -4.10 -27.69 11.70
CA ALA A 145 -3.87 -28.81 12.59
C ALA A 145 -3.56 -30.01 11.69
N LYS A 146 -2.32 -30.51 11.77
CA LYS A 146 -1.99 -31.82 11.23
C LYS A 146 -2.78 -32.84 12.06
N SER A 147 -3.62 -33.62 11.39
CA SER A 147 -4.16 -34.89 11.88
C SER A 147 -3.06 -35.93 11.98
#